data_AF-A0AAU8FQF5-F1
#
_entry.id   AF-A0AAU8FQF5-F1
#
_cell.length_a   1.000
_cell.length_b   1.000
_cell.length_c   1.000
_cell.angle_alpha   90.00
_cell.angle_beta   90.00
_cell.angle_gamma   90.00
#
_symmetry.space_group_name_H-M   'P 1'
#
loop_
_entity.id
_entity.type
_entity.pdbx_description
1 polymer ?
#
loop_
_entity_poly.entity_id
_entity_poly.type
_entity_poly.pdbx_seq_one_letter_code
_entity_poly.pdbx_strand_id
1 'polypeptide(L)'
;MRILLFILLTVPFIGFSQSEIKEPVIYTDSTTNYVEFAGMGSTNGYTPFWIQSNQFGIVPKTGPNLSARAGLEHSWTISENKTRNEWRLGAGVEAVGNFVQTKNFLLPQAHVTLRYKNWELYVGRKKQALGLADSTIGSGSYAWSGNALPIPKIYLGTTRFVPVPLTKGWLSFQAFYSDGLFENNRPITENLKFHQKAFYLRIGKAHSALKLYGGLQPPGAMGRAAQKEPRPYRRSFTDAYRLQKLC
;
A
#
# COMPACT_ATOMS: atom_id res chain seq x y z
N MET A 1 -4.67 9.17 47.40
CA MET A 1 -4.97 8.57 46.08
C MET A 1 -5.47 9.57 45.03
N ARG A 2 -6.24 10.62 45.39
CA ARG A 2 -6.75 11.63 44.42
C ARG A 2 -5.71 12.58 43.83
N ILE A 3 -4.63 12.90 44.55
CA ILE A 3 -3.56 13.81 44.08
C ILE A 3 -2.66 13.13 43.03
N LEU A 4 -2.44 11.82 43.15
CA LEU A 4 -1.64 11.04 42.18
C LEU A 4 -2.32 10.94 40.79
N LEU A 5 -3.66 10.89 40.79
CA LEU A 5 -4.48 10.87 39.57
C LEU A 5 -4.46 12.21 38.81
N PHE A 6 -4.35 13.34 39.52
CA PHE A 6 -4.21 14.65 38.89
C PHE A 6 -2.84 14.82 38.22
N ILE A 7 -1.77 14.33 38.85
CA ILE A 7 -0.41 14.39 38.27
C ILE A 7 -0.34 13.55 36.98
N LEU A 8 -1.00 12.39 36.94
CA LEU A 8 -1.04 11.53 35.73
C LEU A 8 -1.82 12.16 34.56
N LEU A 9 -2.79 13.03 34.85
CA LEU A 9 -3.60 13.75 33.85
C LEU A 9 -2.93 15.03 33.34
N THR A 10 -1.95 15.57 34.08
CA THR A 10 -1.23 16.80 33.72
C THR A 10 0.16 16.57 33.14
N VAL A 11 0.62 15.33 32.98
CA VAL A 11 1.81 15.06 32.16
C VAL A 11 1.37 15.19 30.69
N PRO A 12 1.71 16.28 29.97
CA PRO A 12 1.55 16.24 28.54
C PRO A 12 2.42 15.08 28.06
N PHE A 13 1.81 14.11 27.39
CA PHE A 13 2.55 13.20 26.53
C PHE A 13 3.38 14.07 25.61
N ILE A 14 4.67 14.25 25.91
CA ILE A 14 5.63 14.85 25.01
C ILE A 14 5.80 13.82 23.91
N GLY A 15 4.88 13.85 22.95
CA GLY A 15 5.01 13.13 21.71
C GLY A 15 6.21 13.70 21.00
N PHE A 16 7.31 12.96 20.95
CA PHE A 16 8.42 13.29 20.08
C PHE A 16 7.87 13.36 18.65
N SER A 17 7.77 14.56 18.13
CA SER A 17 7.37 14.77 16.75
C SER A 17 8.53 14.36 15.86
N GLN A 18 8.28 13.50 14.87
CA GLN A 18 9.29 13.07 13.91
C GLN A 18 10.00 14.30 13.32
N SER A 19 11.32 14.36 13.51
CA SER A 19 12.16 15.38 12.90
C SER A 19 12.20 15.11 11.40
N GLU A 20 11.54 15.97 10.62
CA GLU A 20 11.67 15.95 9.17
C GLU A 20 13.08 16.43 8.80
N ILE A 21 13.86 15.58 8.12
CA ILE A 21 15.24 15.88 7.74
C ILE A 21 15.25 17.13 6.85
N LYS A 22 15.90 18.19 7.34
CA LYS A 22 15.98 19.51 6.68
C LYS A 22 17.09 19.56 5.62
N GLU A 23 18.04 18.63 5.67
CA GLU A 23 19.13 18.51 4.71
C GLU A 23 18.58 18.10 3.33
N PRO A 24 19.08 18.67 2.21
CA PRO A 24 18.86 18.05 0.91
C PRO A 24 19.49 16.66 0.97
N VAL A 25 18.66 15.62 1.10
CA VAL A 25 19.14 14.24 1.10
C VAL A 25 19.79 14.01 -0.26
N ILE A 26 21.12 13.99 -0.29
CA ILE A 26 21.88 13.59 -1.47
C ILE A 26 21.67 12.09 -1.59
N TYR A 27 20.79 11.73 -2.51
CA TYR A 27 20.51 10.33 -2.75
C TYR A 27 21.61 9.72 -3.59
N THR A 28 22.31 8.75 -3.02
CA THR A 28 23.22 7.89 -3.78
C THR A 28 22.41 6.80 -4.47
N ASP A 29 23.03 6.22 -5.51
CA ASP A 29 22.51 5.00 -6.10
C ASP A 29 22.50 3.91 -5.04
N SER A 30 21.43 3.11 -5.04
CA SER A 30 21.21 2.09 -4.02
C SER A 30 20.67 0.84 -4.69
N THR A 31 21.28 -0.29 -4.36
CA THR A 31 20.79 -1.62 -4.74
C THR A 31 20.47 -2.39 -3.47
N THR A 32 19.23 -2.86 -3.35
CA THR A 32 18.80 -3.73 -2.26
C THR A 32 18.48 -5.08 -2.84
N ASN A 33 19.14 -6.12 -2.34
CA ASN A 33 18.93 -7.50 -2.74
C ASN A 33 18.73 -8.36 -1.52
N TYR A 34 17.86 -9.35 -1.61
CA TYR A 34 17.74 -10.34 -0.55
C TYR A 34 17.19 -11.65 -1.09
N VAL A 35 17.52 -12.72 -0.38
CA VAL A 35 16.94 -14.04 -0.54
C VAL A 35 16.59 -14.53 0.85
N GLU A 36 15.40 -15.09 1.02
CA GLU A 36 14.92 -15.60 2.30
C GLU A 36 14.18 -16.93 2.12
N PHE A 37 14.39 -17.83 3.07
CA PHE A 37 13.65 -19.08 3.20
C PHE A 37 12.98 -19.10 4.57
N ALA A 38 11.69 -19.44 4.60
CA ALA A 38 10.90 -19.48 5.82
C ALA A 38 10.11 -20.79 5.91
N GLY A 39 10.15 -21.42 7.10
CA GLY A 39 9.34 -22.58 7.43
C GLY A 39 8.28 -22.23 8.46
N MET A 40 7.03 -22.61 8.20
CA MET A 40 5.88 -22.35 9.06
C MET A 40 5.25 -23.67 9.51
N GLY A 41 5.32 -23.95 10.81
CA GLY A 41 4.71 -25.12 11.42
C GLY A 41 3.34 -24.79 12.03
N SER A 42 2.38 -25.70 11.89
CA SER A 42 1.09 -25.63 12.58
C SER A 42 0.54 -27.02 12.85
N THR A 43 -0.02 -27.22 14.04
CA THR A 43 -0.71 -28.46 14.43
C THR A 43 -2.16 -28.50 13.98
N ASN A 44 -2.80 -27.34 13.84
CA ASN A 44 -4.23 -27.23 13.55
C ASN A 44 -4.53 -27.01 12.05
N GLY A 45 -3.53 -27.16 11.17
CA GLY A 45 -3.68 -26.97 9.73
C GLY A 45 -3.71 -25.51 9.24
N TYR A 46 -3.63 -24.53 10.15
CA TYR A 46 -3.70 -23.09 9.84
C TYR A 46 -2.47 -22.33 10.31
N THR A 47 -1.97 -21.42 9.48
CA THR A 47 -0.86 -20.54 9.85
C THR A 47 -1.35 -19.50 10.88
N PRO A 48 -0.67 -19.33 12.03
CA PRO A 48 -1.04 -18.34 13.04
C PRO A 48 -1.22 -16.94 12.46
N PHE A 49 -2.25 -16.21 12.94
CA PHE A 49 -2.63 -14.90 12.43
C PHE A 49 -1.48 -13.87 12.41
N TRP A 50 -0.65 -13.86 13.45
CA TRP A 50 0.48 -12.94 13.57
C TRP A 50 1.55 -13.16 12.51
N ILE A 51 1.73 -14.39 12.03
CA ILE A 51 2.71 -14.73 11.00
C ILE A 51 2.22 -14.26 9.62
N GLN A 52 0.91 -14.31 9.37
CA GLN A 52 0.32 -13.86 8.10
C GLN A 52 0.01 -12.36 8.03
N SER A 53 0.05 -11.65 9.16
CA SER A 53 -0.32 -10.23 9.23
C SER A 53 0.78 -9.31 8.71
N ASN A 54 0.37 -8.28 7.97
CA ASN A 54 1.21 -7.28 7.30
C ASN A 54 2.26 -7.87 6.34
N GLN A 55 2.02 -9.10 5.86
CA GLN A 55 2.91 -9.80 4.93
C GLN A 55 2.47 -9.65 3.46
N PHE A 56 1.67 -8.64 3.11
CA PHE A 56 1.20 -8.36 1.75
C PHE A 56 0.57 -9.58 1.05
N GLY A 57 -0.10 -10.44 1.83
CA GLY A 57 -0.74 -11.66 1.32
C GLY A 57 0.22 -12.74 0.79
N ILE A 58 1.52 -12.65 1.07
CA ILE A 58 2.51 -13.64 0.58
C ILE A 58 2.54 -14.92 1.43
N VAL A 59 2.16 -14.82 2.70
CA VAL A 59 2.12 -15.94 3.64
C VAL A 59 0.79 -16.69 3.52
N PRO A 60 0.80 -18.01 3.25
CA PRO A 60 -0.42 -18.79 3.14
C PRO A 60 -1.16 -18.96 4.46
N LYS A 61 -2.49 -19.03 4.37
CA LYS A 61 -3.38 -19.21 5.53
C LYS A 61 -3.37 -20.63 6.09
N THR A 62 -3.03 -21.61 5.27
CA THR A 62 -2.95 -23.03 5.65
C THR A 62 -1.50 -23.44 5.90
N GLY A 63 -1.28 -24.25 6.93
CA GLY A 63 0.04 -24.80 7.27
C GLY A 63 -0.02 -26.31 7.53
N PRO A 64 1.13 -26.99 7.68
CA PRO A 64 2.49 -26.45 7.58
C PRO A 64 2.87 -26.06 6.15
N ASN A 65 3.74 -25.06 6.01
CA ASN A 65 4.13 -24.55 4.70
C ASN A 65 5.59 -24.07 4.67
N LEU A 66 6.21 -24.14 3.49
CA LEU A 66 7.52 -23.57 3.23
C LEU A 66 7.39 -22.40 2.26
N SER A 67 8.19 -21.36 2.44
CA SER A 67 8.23 -20.19 1.57
C SER A 67 9.66 -19.85 1.21
N ALA A 68 9.89 -19.49 -0.05
CA ALA A 68 11.14 -18.93 -0.53
C ALA A 68 10.84 -17.62 -1.25
N ARG A 69 11.61 -16.57 -0.95
CA ARG A 69 11.46 -15.26 -1.59
C ARG A 69 12.79 -14.68 -1.99
N ALA A 70 12.78 -13.97 -3.11
CA ALA A 70 13.93 -13.23 -3.61
C ALA A 70 13.47 -11.88 -4.14
N GLY A 71 14.21 -10.82 -3.80
CA GLY A 71 13.91 -9.46 -4.22
C GLY A 71 15.16 -8.71 -4.66
N LEU A 72 14.99 -7.88 -5.68
CA LEU A 72 15.99 -6.94 -6.22
C LEU A 72 15.29 -5.61 -6.42
N GLU A 73 15.80 -4.55 -5.81
CA GLU A 73 15.38 -3.18 -6.03
C GLU A 73 16.60 -2.30 -6.27
N HIS A 74 16.58 -1.56 -7.38
CA HIS A 74 17.66 -0.65 -7.75
C HIS A 74 17.11 0.75 -7.97
N SER A 75 17.84 1.77 -7.53
CA SER A 75 17.54 3.18 -7.76
C SER A 75 18.75 3.91 -8.33
N TRP A 76 18.60 4.43 -9.54
CA TRP A 76 19.56 5.27 -10.27
C TRP A 76 19.25 6.76 -10.11
N THR A 77 20.29 7.56 -9.95
CA THR A 77 20.21 9.02 -9.94
C THR A 77 20.64 9.54 -11.30
N ILE A 78 19.71 10.15 -12.04
CA ILE A 78 19.93 10.58 -13.45
C ILE A 78 20.36 12.05 -13.54
N SER A 79 20.29 12.80 -12.43
CA SER A 79 20.60 14.23 -12.44
C SER A 79 22.10 14.49 -12.59
N GLU A 80 22.51 15.27 -13.59
CA GLU A 80 23.89 15.74 -13.77
C GLU A 80 24.38 16.57 -12.57
N ASN A 81 23.46 17.26 -11.89
CA ASN A 81 23.78 18.08 -10.73
C ASN A 81 23.59 17.29 -9.42
N LYS A 82 24.70 16.69 -8.95
CA LYS A 82 24.78 15.89 -7.70
C LYS A 82 24.33 16.64 -6.43
N THR A 83 24.22 17.97 -6.47
CA THR A 83 23.81 18.79 -5.33
C THR A 83 22.30 18.95 -5.15
N ARG A 84 21.51 18.73 -6.22
CA ARG A 84 20.03 18.84 -6.17
C ARG A 84 19.29 17.54 -6.47
N ASN A 85 19.96 16.55 -7.10
CA ASN A 85 19.43 15.22 -7.42
C ASN A 85 17.94 15.22 -7.77
N GLU A 86 17.59 16.00 -8.79
CA GLU A 86 16.18 16.30 -9.07
C GLU A 86 15.45 15.09 -9.66
N TRP A 87 16.13 14.25 -10.44
CA TRP A 87 15.56 13.09 -11.13
C TRP A 87 16.17 11.77 -10.66
N ARG A 88 15.31 10.80 -10.37
CA ARG A 88 15.71 9.43 -10.01
C ARG A 88 14.81 8.42 -10.68
N LEU A 89 15.40 7.34 -11.18
CA LEU A 89 14.68 6.19 -11.71
C LEU A 89 14.93 5.01 -10.77
N GLY A 90 13.94 4.17 -10.56
CA GLY A 90 14.11 2.93 -9.81
C GLY A 90 13.28 1.82 -10.42
N ALA A 91 13.74 0.59 -10.24
CA ALA A 91 13.02 -0.60 -10.64
C ALA A 91 13.17 -1.64 -9.54
N GLY A 92 12.08 -2.36 -9.26
CA GLY A 92 12.08 -3.39 -8.22
C GLY A 92 11.20 -4.57 -8.57
N VAL A 93 11.72 -5.77 -8.34
CA VAL A 93 11.03 -7.04 -8.54
C VAL A 93 11.23 -7.93 -7.32
N GLU A 94 10.16 -8.61 -6.91
CA GLU A 94 10.18 -9.62 -5.85
C GLU A 94 9.29 -10.78 -6.26
N ALA A 95 9.83 -11.98 -6.14
CA ALA A 95 9.15 -13.24 -6.37
C ALA A 95 9.07 -14.04 -5.07
N VAL A 96 7.92 -14.67 -4.83
CA VAL A 96 7.67 -15.53 -3.68
C VAL A 96 7.07 -16.85 -4.16
N GLY A 97 7.68 -17.96 -3.76
CA GLY A 97 7.17 -19.31 -3.96
C GLY A 97 6.77 -19.93 -2.64
N ASN A 98 5.55 -20.45 -2.56
CA ASN A 98 5.09 -21.25 -1.42
C ASN A 98 4.95 -22.72 -1.83
N PHE A 99 5.28 -23.62 -0.90
CA PHE A 99 5.36 -25.06 -1.12
C PHE A 99 4.75 -25.84 0.06
N VAL A 100 4.50 -27.14 -0.15
CA VAL A 100 3.84 -28.08 0.78
C VAL A 100 2.31 -28.07 0.69
N GLN A 101 1.62 -27.30 1.54
CA GLN A 101 0.15 -27.31 1.59
C GLN A 101 -0.46 -26.36 0.56
N THR A 102 0.02 -25.12 0.51
CA THR A 102 -0.35 -24.15 -0.53
C THR A 102 0.79 -24.01 -1.52
N LYS A 103 0.55 -24.45 -2.75
CA LYS A 103 1.48 -24.33 -3.88
C LYS A 103 1.06 -23.14 -4.73
N ASN A 104 1.72 -22.01 -4.55
CA ASN A 104 1.50 -20.84 -5.39
C ASN A 104 2.81 -20.08 -5.63
N PHE A 105 2.82 -19.35 -6.75
CA PHE A 105 3.87 -18.41 -7.09
C PHE A 105 3.26 -17.02 -7.14
N LEU A 106 3.85 -16.08 -6.41
CA LEU A 106 3.36 -14.73 -6.22
C LEU A 106 4.43 -13.72 -6.63
N LEU A 107 3.98 -12.63 -7.24
CA LEU A 107 4.82 -11.50 -7.60
C LEU A 107 4.35 -10.24 -6.85
N PRO A 108 4.70 -10.09 -5.56
CA PRO A 108 4.25 -8.96 -4.74
C PRO A 108 4.87 -7.62 -5.14
N GLN A 109 6.08 -7.61 -5.72
CA GLN A 109 6.69 -6.40 -6.27
C GLN A 109 7.13 -6.64 -7.71
N ALA A 110 6.78 -5.72 -8.59
CA ALA A 110 7.22 -5.62 -9.98
C ALA A 110 6.84 -4.23 -10.47
N HIS A 111 7.76 -3.28 -10.38
CA HIS A 111 7.45 -1.89 -10.64
C HIS A 111 8.64 -1.09 -11.17
N VAL A 112 8.31 0.00 -11.85
CA VAL A 112 9.26 1.05 -12.24
C VAL A 112 8.79 2.36 -11.63
N THR A 113 9.68 3.06 -10.95
CA THR A 113 9.46 4.32 -10.25
C THR A 113 10.28 5.42 -10.90
N LEU A 114 9.67 6.57 -11.18
CA LEU A 114 10.33 7.82 -11.54
C LEU A 114 10.05 8.85 -10.44
N ARG A 115 11.09 9.44 -9.88
CA ARG A 115 10.99 10.48 -8.85
C ARG A 115 11.52 11.80 -9.37
N TYR A 116 10.75 12.86 -9.16
CA TYR A 116 11.15 14.23 -9.41
C TYR A 116 11.00 15.07 -8.15
N LYS A 117 12.10 15.45 -7.50
CA LYS A 117 12.11 16.19 -6.22
C LYS A 117 11.24 15.50 -5.14
N ASN A 118 10.08 16.07 -4.83
CA ASN A 118 9.14 15.55 -3.84
C ASN A 118 8.00 14.74 -4.48
N TRP A 119 8.03 14.53 -5.79
CA TRP A 119 7.04 13.78 -6.54
C TRP A 119 7.56 12.38 -6.88
N GLU A 120 6.67 11.40 -6.80
CA GLU A 120 6.89 10.02 -7.18
C GLU A 120 5.78 9.61 -8.15
N LEU A 121 6.20 9.12 -9.31
CA LEU A 121 5.38 8.40 -10.27
C LEU A 121 5.86 6.95 -10.31
N TYR A 122 4.98 5.97 -10.23
CA TYR A 122 5.38 4.59 -10.52
C TYR A 122 4.28 3.82 -11.23
N VAL A 123 4.68 2.78 -11.94
CA VAL A 123 3.79 1.85 -12.61
C VAL A 123 4.15 0.42 -12.20
N GLY A 124 3.13 -0.35 -11.79
CA GLY A 124 3.27 -1.76 -11.46
C GLY A 124 2.81 -2.10 -10.04
N ARG A 125 3.33 -3.21 -9.51
CA ARG A 125 3.07 -3.69 -8.14
C ARG A 125 4.17 -3.23 -7.21
N LYS A 126 3.81 -2.49 -6.16
CA LYS A 126 4.76 -1.99 -5.16
C LYS A 126 4.17 -2.18 -3.77
N LYS A 127 4.95 -2.73 -2.84
CA LYS A 127 4.59 -2.78 -1.42
C LYS A 127 4.59 -1.36 -0.88
N GLN A 128 3.46 -0.91 -0.34
CA GLN A 128 3.32 0.44 0.18
C GLN A 128 2.43 0.45 1.42
N ALA A 129 2.77 1.31 2.36
CA ALA A 129 1.86 1.82 3.37
C ALA A 129 1.37 3.19 2.90
N LEU A 130 0.06 3.38 2.78
CA LEU A 130 -0.55 4.65 2.38
C LEU A 130 -1.33 5.25 3.54
N GLY A 131 -1.13 6.53 3.82
CA GLY A 131 -1.89 7.28 4.83
C GLY A 131 -0.99 8.10 5.75
N LEU A 132 -1.60 8.72 6.76
CA LEU A 132 -0.89 9.45 7.82
C LEU A 132 -0.29 8.53 8.90
N ALA A 133 -0.60 7.24 8.84
CA ALA A 133 -0.11 6.26 9.80
C ALA A 133 1.27 5.76 9.40
N ASP A 134 2.17 5.69 10.38
CA ASP A 134 3.51 5.16 10.22
C ASP A 134 3.48 3.62 10.30
N SER A 135 3.98 2.95 9.27
CA SER A 135 4.14 1.48 9.27
C SER A 135 5.17 1.00 10.30
N THR A 136 6.10 1.87 10.72
CA THR A 136 7.18 1.55 11.66
C THR A 136 6.67 1.41 13.10
N ILE A 137 5.57 2.09 13.44
CA ILE A 137 4.96 2.07 14.79
C ILE A 137 3.86 0.99 14.89
N GLY A 138 3.64 0.19 13.83
CA GLY A 138 2.74 -0.96 13.84
C GLY A 138 1.24 -0.62 13.89
N SER A 139 0.84 0.65 13.94
CA SER A 139 -0.57 1.05 13.99
C SER A 139 -1.31 0.83 12.67
N GLY A 140 -0.58 0.74 11.55
CA GLY A 140 -1.15 0.53 10.22
C GLY A 140 -2.07 1.69 9.80
N SER A 141 -2.33 1.80 8.50
CA SER A 141 -3.28 2.80 8.02
C SER A 141 -4.70 2.25 8.08
N TYR A 142 -5.63 2.99 8.67
CA TYR A 142 -7.06 2.64 8.63
C TYR A 142 -7.58 2.49 7.19
N ALA A 143 -7.01 3.26 6.26
CA ALA A 143 -7.47 3.28 4.88
C ALA A 143 -6.70 2.34 3.94
N TRP A 144 -5.65 1.68 4.42
CA TRP A 144 -4.83 0.77 3.61
C TRP A 144 -4.21 -0.33 4.45
N SER A 145 -4.57 -1.59 4.16
CA SER A 145 -4.04 -2.76 4.85
C SER A 145 -2.90 -3.41 4.07
N GLY A 146 -1.82 -3.75 4.77
CA GLY A 146 -0.72 -4.57 4.26
C GLY A 146 -1.02 -6.07 4.23
N ASN A 147 -2.28 -6.50 4.30
CA ASN A 147 -2.66 -7.92 4.38
C ASN A 147 -3.03 -8.56 3.02
N ALA A 148 -3.03 -7.77 1.95
CA ALA A 148 -3.39 -8.24 0.61
C ALA A 148 -2.24 -8.04 -0.38
N LEU A 149 -2.23 -8.87 -1.43
CA LEU A 149 -1.26 -8.74 -2.51
C LEU A 149 -1.40 -7.35 -3.17
N PRO A 150 -0.29 -6.61 -3.38
CA PRO A 150 -0.35 -5.30 -4.01
C PRO A 150 -0.96 -5.39 -5.42
N ILE A 151 -1.93 -4.52 -5.69
CA ILE A 151 -2.59 -4.42 -6.98
C ILE A 151 -1.67 -3.66 -7.94
N PRO A 152 -1.50 -4.10 -9.20
CA PRO A 152 -0.78 -3.33 -10.20
C PRO A 152 -1.51 -2.02 -10.48
N LYS A 153 -0.80 -0.90 -10.32
CA LYS A 153 -1.37 0.44 -10.50
C LYS A 153 -0.37 1.43 -11.04
N ILE A 154 -0.90 2.49 -11.64
CA ILE A 154 -0.21 3.73 -11.92
C ILE A 154 -0.44 4.63 -10.72
N TYR A 155 0.61 5.13 -10.11
CA TYR A 155 0.54 6.00 -8.94
C TYR A 155 1.31 7.27 -9.22
N LEU A 156 0.73 8.40 -8.88
CA LEU A 156 1.37 9.71 -8.88
C LEU A 156 1.08 10.38 -7.54
N GLY A 157 2.11 10.81 -6.83
CA GLY A 157 1.91 11.50 -5.55
C GLY A 157 3.17 12.14 -5.02
N THR A 158 3.03 12.79 -3.88
CA THR A 158 4.13 13.41 -3.16
C THR A 158 4.72 12.45 -2.12
N THR A 159 6.04 12.28 -2.11
CA THR A 159 6.75 11.39 -1.16
C THR A 159 6.73 11.92 0.28
N ARG A 160 6.58 13.24 0.44
CA ARG A 160 6.56 13.95 1.73
C ARG A 160 5.66 15.17 1.66
N PHE A 161 5.44 15.83 2.79
CA PHE A 161 4.73 17.09 2.86
C PHE A 161 5.49 18.19 2.12
N VAL A 162 4.90 18.72 1.05
CA VAL A 162 5.46 19.81 0.25
C VAL A 162 5.00 21.15 0.83
N PRO A 163 5.91 22.06 1.19
CA PRO A 163 5.52 23.38 1.69
C PRO A 163 4.88 24.21 0.57
N VAL A 164 3.77 24.89 0.88
CA VAL A 164 3.12 25.78 -0.08
C VAL A 164 3.97 27.03 -0.24
N PRO A 165 4.40 27.40 -1.47
CA PRO A 165 5.14 28.63 -1.71
C PRO A 165 4.34 29.82 -1.16
N LEU A 166 5.02 30.83 -0.62
CA LEU A 166 4.45 32.00 0.08
C LEU A 166 4.06 31.80 1.56
N THR A 167 3.92 30.57 2.05
CA THR A 167 3.54 30.33 3.47
C THR A 167 4.73 30.20 4.43
N LYS A 168 5.97 30.40 3.94
CA LYS A 168 7.23 30.21 4.72
C LYS A 168 7.28 28.84 5.46
N GLY A 169 6.61 27.82 4.91
CA GLY A 169 6.55 26.46 5.49
C GLY A 169 5.54 26.26 6.62
N TRP A 170 4.63 27.21 6.86
CA TRP A 170 3.53 27.05 7.81
C TRP A 170 2.42 26.13 7.31
N LEU A 171 2.22 26.10 6.00
CA LEU A 171 1.28 25.21 5.34
C LEU A 171 2.05 24.22 4.47
N SER A 172 1.79 22.94 4.63
CA SER A 172 2.32 21.90 3.76
C SER A 172 1.20 20.96 3.33
N PHE A 173 1.30 20.39 2.13
CA PHE A 173 0.34 19.43 1.63
C PHE A 173 1.01 18.11 1.22
N GLN A 174 0.28 17.03 1.29
CA GLN A 174 0.65 15.73 0.73
C GLN A 174 -0.54 15.20 -0.05
N ALA A 175 -0.33 14.82 -1.30
CA ALA A 175 -1.40 14.34 -2.15
C ALA A 175 -0.94 13.16 -2.98
N PHE A 176 -1.87 12.25 -3.28
CA PHE A 176 -1.61 11.21 -4.27
C PHE A 176 -2.89 10.83 -5.02
N TYR A 177 -2.66 10.34 -6.24
CA TYR A 177 -3.63 9.75 -7.14
C TYR A 177 -3.10 8.39 -7.58
N SER A 178 -3.94 7.36 -7.61
CA SER A 178 -3.57 6.07 -8.17
C SER A 178 -4.71 5.40 -8.90
N ASP A 179 -4.39 4.82 -10.05
CA ASP A 179 -5.29 4.10 -10.94
C ASP A 179 -4.79 2.67 -11.10
N GLY A 180 -5.55 1.70 -10.61
CA GLY A 180 -5.17 0.29 -10.59
C GLY A 180 -6.14 -0.58 -11.37
N LEU A 181 -5.64 -1.71 -11.84
CA LEU A 181 -6.44 -2.73 -12.49
C LEU A 181 -6.47 -3.95 -11.58
N PHE A 182 -7.66 -4.39 -11.19
CA PHE A 182 -7.80 -5.68 -10.53
C PHE A 182 -7.53 -6.80 -11.52
N GLU A 183 -7.01 -7.93 -11.03
CA GLU A 183 -6.81 -9.13 -11.85
C GLU A 183 -8.15 -9.66 -12.38
N ASN A 184 -8.17 -10.03 -13.66
CA ASN A 184 -9.37 -10.47 -14.39
C ASN A 184 -9.95 -11.81 -13.93
N ASN A 185 -9.31 -12.51 -12.99
CA ASN A 185 -9.68 -13.86 -12.58
C ASN A 185 -10.69 -13.89 -11.42
N ARG A 186 -11.54 -12.87 -11.30
CA ARG A 186 -12.59 -12.81 -10.27
C ARG A 186 -13.93 -13.22 -10.88
N PRO A 187 -14.62 -14.24 -10.30
CA PRO A 187 -15.81 -14.85 -10.91
C PRO A 187 -17.04 -13.92 -11.07
N ILE A 188 -17.03 -12.72 -10.47
CA ILE A 188 -18.19 -11.82 -10.39
C ILE A 188 -17.87 -10.42 -10.94
N THR A 189 -16.60 -10.09 -11.25
CA THR A 189 -16.24 -8.73 -11.67
C THR A 189 -15.03 -8.73 -12.60
N GLU A 190 -15.30 -8.73 -13.90
CA GLU A 190 -14.29 -8.47 -14.93
C GLU A 190 -14.01 -6.96 -15.01
N ASN A 191 -12.74 -6.55 -15.20
CA ASN A 191 -12.33 -5.15 -15.43
C ASN A 191 -12.71 -4.15 -14.31
N LEU A 192 -12.58 -4.54 -13.04
CA LEU A 192 -12.74 -3.59 -11.94
C LEU A 192 -11.58 -2.60 -11.96
N LYS A 193 -11.89 -1.30 -12.05
CA LYS A 193 -10.90 -0.22 -11.96
C LYS A 193 -10.82 0.31 -10.53
N PHE A 194 -9.59 0.45 -10.04
CA PHE A 194 -9.27 0.98 -8.73
C PHE A 194 -8.85 2.45 -8.87
N HIS A 195 -9.53 3.39 -8.22
CA HIS A 195 -9.23 4.82 -8.37
C HIS A 195 -9.08 5.50 -7.01
N GLN A 196 -7.87 5.56 -6.48
CA GLN A 196 -7.63 6.18 -5.18
C GLN A 196 -7.10 7.59 -5.32
N LYS A 197 -7.62 8.50 -4.49
CA LYS A 197 -7.12 9.86 -4.33
C LYS A 197 -7.08 10.18 -2.85
N ALA A 198 -6.05 10.87 -2.41
CA ALA A 198 -6.01 11.42 -1.07
C ALA A 198 -5.32 12.78 -1.08
N PHE A 199 -5.78 13.64 -0.19
CA PHE A 199 -5.21 14.96 0.02
C PHE A 199 -5.13 15.23 1.52
N TYR A 200 -3.92 15.53 1.98
CA TYR A 200 -3.60 15.84 3.36
C TYR A 200 -2.98 17.23 3.45
N LEU A 201 -3.35 17.95 4.50
CA LEU A 201 -2.81 19.24 4.89
C LEU A 201 -2.17 19.13 6.26
N ARG A 202 -1.04 19.83 6.40
CA ARG A 202 -0.36 20.07 7.67
C ARG A 202 -0.29 21.56 7.90
N ILE A 203 -0.81 21.99 9.04
CA ILE A 203 -0.72 23.37 9.54
C ILE A 203 0.25 23.37 10.72
N GLY A 204 1.31 24.16 10.61
CA GLY A 204 2.40 24.24 11.57
C GLY A 204 3.75 23.90 10.95
N LYS A 205 4.80 24.60 11.40
CA LYS A 205 6.18 24.34 10.94
C LYS A 205 6.65 22.95 11.36
N ALA A 206 7.59 22.37 10.62
CA ALA A 206 8.18 21.07 10.94
C ALA A 206 8.83 20.97 12.35
N HIS A 207 9.17 22.09 13.00
CA HIS A 207 9.72 22.14 14.36
C HIS A 207 8.76 22.72 15.40
N SER A 208 7.51 23.05 15.02
CA SER A 208 6.52 23.56 15.96
C SER A 208 6.11 22.47 16.94
N ALA A 209 5.96 22.81 18.23
CA ALA A 209 5.46 21.90 19.25
C ALA A 209 4.02 21.43 18.94
N LEU A 210 3.23 22.28 18.28
CA LEU A 210 1.90 21.96 17.81
C LEU A 210 1.88 21.87 16.28
N LYS A 211 1.39 20.74 15.75
CA LYS A 211 1.16 20.49 14.32
C LYS A 211 -0.22 19.88 14.17
N LEU A 212 -1.04 20.49 13.31
CA LEU A 212 -2.36 19.97 12.99
C LEU A 212 -2.31 19.28 11.64
N TYR A 213 -2.78 18.04 11.61
CA TYR A 213 -2.90 17.25 10.39
C TYR A 213 -4.39 17.04 10.12
N GLY A 214 -4.79 17.32 8.89
CA GLY A 214 -6.14 17.05 8.41
C GLY A 214 -6.06 16.50 7.00
N GLY A 215 -6.99 15.65 6.60
CA GLY A 215 -7.02 15.18 5.23
C GLY A 215 -8.34 14.57 4.84
N LEU A 216 -8.56 14.52 3.53
CA LEU A 216 -9.71 13.91 2.92
C LEU A 216 -9.25 12.76 2.05
N GLN A 217 -9.88 11.62 2.27
CA GLN A 217 -9.79 10.47 1.40
C GLN A 217 -11.20 10.11 0.98
N PRO A 218 -11.64 10.53 -0.21
CA PRO A 218 -12.99 10.24 -0.68
C PRO A 218 -13.26 8.73 -0.73
N PRO A 219 -14.38 8.24 -0.16
CA PRO A 219 -14.68 6.81 -0.08
C PRO A 219 -14.96 6.13 -1.43
N GLY A 220 -15.04 6.88 -2.53
CA GLY A 220 -15.33 6.36 -3.88
C GLY A 220 -14.19 5.62 -4.58
N ALA A 221 -13.08 5.33 -3.89
CA ALA A 221 -11.89 4.75 -4.49
C ALA A 221 -11.92 3.23 -4.71
N MET A 222 -12.91 2.57 -4.14
CA MET A 222 -13.06 1.13 -4.19
C MET A 222 -13.99 0.74 -5.35
N GLY A 223 -13.40 0.41 -6.49
CA GLY A 223 -13.99 -0.42 -7.53
C GLY A 223 -15.36 0.01 -8.08
N ARG A 224 -15.38 0.78 -9.17
CA ARG A 224 -16.56 0.76 -10.06
C ARG A 224 -16.47 -0.45 -10.96
N ALA A 225 -17.28 -1.47 -10.70
CA ALA A 225 -17.51 -2.51 -11.69
C ALA A 225 -18.15 -1.84 -12.91
N ALA A 226 -17.57 -2.02 -14.10
CA ALA A 226 -18.33 -1.78 -15.31
C ALA A 226 -19.44 -2.84 -15.29
N GLN A 227 -20.65 -2.43 -14.90
CA GLN A 227 -21.82 -3.27 -14.93
C GLN A 227 -22.13 -3.52 -16.40
N LYS A 228 -21.57 -4.60 -16.96
CA LYS A 228 -21.99 -5.10 -18.25
C LYS A 228 -23.45 -5.47 -18.05
N GLU A 229 -24.36 -4.79 -18.75
CA GLU A 229 -25.77 -5.18 -18.74
C GLU A 229 -25.84 -6.70 -18.92
N PRO A 230 -26.59 -7.42 -18.07
CA PRO A 230 -26.71 -8.85 -18.24
C PRO A 230 -27.24 -9.09 -19.66
N ARG A 231 -26.49 -9.85 -20.47
CA ARG A 231 -27.03 -10.31 -21.76
C ARG A 231 -28.39 -10.96 -21.43
N PRO A 232 -29.47 -10.63 -22.15
CA PRO A 232 -30.75 -11.24 -21.87
C PRO A 232 -30.57 -12.75 -21.97
N TYR A 233 -30.80 -13.44 -20.85
CA TYR A 233 -30.86 -14.89 -20.82
C TYR A 233 -32.09 -15.26 -21.65
N ARG A 234 -31.87 -15.52 -22.94
CA ARG A 234 -32.90 -15.96 -23.88
C ARG A 234 -33.27 -17.39 -23.51
N ARG A 235 -34.11 -17.59 -22.48
CA ARG A 235 -34.86 -18.84 -22.33
C ARG A 235 -35.75 -18.93 -23.56
N SER A 236 -35.45 -19.87 -24.45
CA SER A 236 -36.45 -20.34 -25.40
C SER A 236 -37.61 -20.91 -24.57
N PHE A 237 -38.82 -20.44 -24.84
CA PHE A 237 -40.05 -20.79 -24.11
C PHE A 237 -40.51 -22.24 -24.32
N THR A 238 -39.68 -23.11 -24.87
CA THR A 238 -40.06 -24.44 -25.34
C THR A 238 -39.73 -25.60 -24.38
N ASP A 239 -38.96 -25.38 -23.30
CA ASP A 239 -38.53 -26.47 -22.40
C ASP A 239 -39.32 -26.59 -21.08
N ALA A 240 -40.36 -25.78 -20.87
CA ALA A 240 -41.10 -25.75 -19.60
C ALA A 240 -42.16 -26.88 -19.43
N TYR A 241 -42.43 -27.69 -20.46
CA TYR A 241 -43.50 -28.71 -20.42
C TYR A 241 -43.04 -30.17 -20.29
N ARG A 242 -41.73 -30.44 -20.14
CA ARG A 242 -41.21 -31.81 -20.14
C ARG A 242 -40.85 -32.42 -18.78
N LEU A 243 -41.08 -31.70 -17.67
CA LEU A 243 -40.69 -32.14 -16.32
C LEU A 243 -41.83 -32.24 -15.30
N GLN A 244 -43.06 -32.54 -15.75
CA GLN A 244 -44.20 -32.79 -14.86
C GLN A 244 -44.85 -34.18 -15.05
N LYS A 245 -44.06 -35.17 -15.48
CA LYS A 245 -44.50 -36.58 -15.62
C LYS A 245 -43.62 -37.62 -14.93
N LEU A 246 -42.76 -37.21 -14.00
CA LEU A 246 -41.97 -38.13 -13.16
C LEU A 246 -41.85 -37.57 -11.74
N CYS A 247 -42.97 -37.56 -11.03
CA CYS A 247 -43.14 -37.75 -9.58
C CYS A 247 -44.64 -37.86 -9.32
#